data_AF-A0A520GBI6-F1
#
_entry.id   AF-A0A520GBI6-F1
#
_cell.length_a   1.000
_cell.length_b   1.000
_cell.length_c   1.000
_cell.angle_alpha   90.00
_cell.angle_beta   90.00
_cell.angle_gamma   90.00
#
_symmetry.space_group_name_H-M   'P 1'
#
loop_
_entity.id
_entity.type
_entity.pdbx_description
1 polymer ?
#
loop_
_entity_poly.entity_id
_entity_poly.type
_entity_poly.pdbx_seq_one_letter_code
_entity_poly.pdbx_strand_id
1 'polypeptide(L)'
;MVAPRSAGRIVAREALLARLMEARRRRCLVVQGPAGSGKTTTLVAWRQALLPLGFDIAWLTLTPEDNELTRLLDYLLASLAQVAPAVTQEAADFAGRGVDSEAVERMLIALVRAIAAHPRDLVLVLDDLHHLGDARIHEALQWLVDYAPSN
;
A
#
# COMPACT_ATOMS: atom_id res chain seq x y z
N MET A 1 9.96 -3.99 -5.16
CA MET A 1 10.39 -5.00 -4.17
C MET A 1 9.47 -6.21 -4.23
N VAL A 2 10.02 -7.43 -4.08
CA VAL A 2 9.31 -8.71 -4.32
C VAL A 2 8.71 -9.22 -3.00
N ALA A 3 7.46 -9.68 -3.03
CA ALA A 3 6.83 -10.28 -1.85
C ALA A 3 7.59 -11.55 -1.40
N PRO A 4 7.76 -11.78 -0.09
CA PRO A 4 8.52 -12.93 0.41
C PRO A 4 7.88 -14.27 0.01
N ARG A 5 8.73 -15.27 -0.29
CA ARG A 5 8.29 -16.65 -0.61
C ARG A 5 7.99 -17.40 0.69
N SER A 6 6.76 -17.89 0.84
CA SER A 6 6.32 -18.62 2.03
C SER A 6 6.85 -20.06 2.06
N ALA A 7 7.54 -20.43 3.15
CA ALA A 7 7.91 -21.81 3.49
C ALA A 7 7.36 -22.15 4.89
N GLY A 8 6.27 -22.92 4.97
CA GLY A 8 5.76 -23.42 6.25
C GLY A 8 4.28 -23.78 6.27
N ARG A 9 3.96 -24.91 6.89
CA ARG A 9 2.63 -25.55 7.00
C ARG A 9 1.66 -24.64 7.75
N ILE A 10 0.62 -24.18 7.05
CA ILE A 10 -0.36 -23.18 7.51
C ILE A 10 -1.39 -23.87 8.42
N VAL A 11 -1.52 -23.42 9.68
CA VAL A 11 -2.61 -23.84 10.58
C VAL A 11 -3.54 -22.63 10.82
N ALA A 12 -4.84 -22.82 10.56
CA ALA A 12 -5.97 -21.98 10.99
C ALA A 12 -5.91 -20.46 10.70
N ARG A 13 -5.51 -20.04 9.49
CA ARG A 13 -5.71 -18.65 9.02
C ARG A 13 -6.77 -18.47 7.94
N GLU A 14 -7.52 -19.52 7.60
CA GLU A 14 -8.61 -19.48 6.63
C GLU A 14 -9.70 -18.48 7.01
N ALA A 15 -10.08 -18.42 8.29
CA ALA A 15 -11.09 -17.45 8.76
C ALA A 15 -10.63 -15.98 8.60
N LEU A 16 -9.36 -15.69 8.86
CA LEU A 16 -8.81 -14.35 8.66
C LEU A 16 -8.70 -14.01 7.17
N LEU A 17 -8.25 -14.96 6.35
CA LEU A 17 -8.20 -14.80 4.90
C LEU A 17 -9.61 -14.57 4.34
N ALA A 18 -10.62 -15.32 4.79
CA ALA A 18 -12.01 -15.14 4.39
C ALA A 18 -12.51 -13.73 4.73
N ARG A 19 -12.25 -13.23 5.94
CA ARG A 19 -12.58 -11.84 6.33
C ARG A 19 -11.89 -10.79 5.46
N LEU A 20 -10.60 -11.01 5.12
CA LEU A 20 -9.88 -10.11 4.20
C LEU A 20 -10.45 -10.16 2.78
N MET A 21 -10.90 -11.34 2.33
CA MET A 21 -11.57 -11.50 1.04
C MET A 21 -12.94 -10.83 1.00
N GLU A 22 -13.74 -10.96 2.06
CA GLU A 22 -15.02 -10.23 2.19
C GLU A 22 -14.81 -8.73 2.16
N ALA A 23 -13.75 -8.26 2.84
CA ALA A 23 -13.42 -6.84 2.95
C ALA A 23 -12.53 -6.33 1.80
N ARG A 24 -12.30 -7.09 0.73
CA ARG A 24 -11.31 -6.78 -0.33
C ARG A 24 -11.53 -5.46 -1.07
N ARG A 25 -12.75 -4.94 -1.05
CA ARG A 25 -13.14 -3.64 -1.61
C ARG A 25 -13.38 -2.60 -0.52
N ARG A 26 -12.86 -2.77 0.70
CA ARG A 26 -12.83 -1.66 1.66
C ARG A 26 -11.72 -0.69 1.27
N ARG A 27 -11.93 0.59 1.53
CA ARG A 27 -10.93 1.65 1.27
C ARG A 27 -9.62 1.45 2.02
N CYS A 28 -9.70 0.98 3.27
CA CYS A 28 -8.53 0.73 4.11
C CYS A 28 -8.78 -0.49 5.00
N LEU A 29 -7.77 -1.35 5.11
CA LEU A 29 -7.74 -2.51 5.99
C LEU A 29 -6.47 -2.47 6.83
N VAL A 30 -6.62 -2.58 8.14
CA VAL A 30 -5.48 -2.64 9.07
C VAL A 30 -5.38 -4.05 9.64
N VAL A 31 -4.22 -4.68 9.45
CA VAL A 31 -3.90 -5.99 10.02
C VAL A 31 -2.85 -5.80 11.12
N GLN A 32 -3.28 -5.88 12.37
CA GLN A 32 -2.42 -5.73 13.55
C GLN A 32 -2.19 -7.07 14.26
N GLY A 33 -1.01 -7.22 14.85
CA GLY A 33 -0.66 -8.37 15.68
C GLY A 33 0.82 -8.34 16.07
N PRO A 34 1.23 -9.14 17.08
CA PRO A 34 2.60 -9.15 17.58
C PRO A 34 3.61 -9.61 16.51
N ALA A 35 4.89 -9.35 16.74
CA ALA A 35 5.97 -9.90 15.93
C ALA A 35 5.88 -11.44 15.87
N GLY A 36 6.19 -12.03 14.72
CA GLY A 36 6.10 -13.47 14.52
C GLY A 36 4.68 -14.04 14.43
N SER A 37 3.63 -13.21 14.51
CA SER A 37 2.25 -13.74 14.42
C SER A 37 1.93 -14.29 13.04
N GLY A 38 2.63 -13.83 11.99
CA GLY A 38 2.44 -14.25 10.59
C GLY A 38 1.67 -13.25 9.72
N LYS A 39 1.58 -11.96 10.11
CA LYS A 39 0.91 -10.88 9.35
C LYS A 39 1.30 -10.89 7.86
N THR A 40 2.59 -10.82 7.59
CA THR A 40 3.17 -10.89 6.24
C THR A 40 2.74 -12.15 5.50
N THR A 41 2.79 -13.32 6.14
CA THR A 41 2.34 -14.58 5.54
C THR A 41 0.87 -14.54 5.10
N THR A 42 0.00 -13.90 5.89
CA THR A 42 -1.41 -13.73 5.51
C THR A 42 -1.62 -12.70 4.43
N LEU A 43 -0.90 -11.57 4.47
CA LEU A 43 -0.97 -10.59 3.39
C LEU A 43 -0.49 -11.20 2.06
N VAL A 44 0.52 -12.08 2.11
CA VAL A 44 0.99 -12.85 0.93
C VAL A 44 -0.10 -13.80 0.45
N ALA A 45 -0.74 -14.57 1.34
CA ALA A 45 -1.85 -15.46 0.96
C ALA A 45 -3.04 -14.69 0.38
N TRP A 46 -3.38 -13.54 0.96
CA TRP A 46 -4.43 -12.65 0.46
C TRP A 46 -4.10 -12.08 -0.91
N ARG A 47 -2.86 -11.64 -1.14
CA ARG A 47 -2.37 -11.27 -2.47
C ARG A 47 -2.59 -12.39 -3.48
N GLN A 48 -2.21 -13.63 -3.16
CA GLN A 48 -2.40 -14.77 -4.06
C GLN A 48 -3.88 -15.05 -4.36
N ALA A 49 -4.78 -14.79 -3.40
CA ALA A 49 -6.22 -14.94 -3.60
C ALA A 49 -6.84 -13.80 -4.44
N LEU A 50 -6.24 -12.60 -4.44
CA LEU A 50 -6.71 -11.45 -5.20
C LEU A 50 -6.25 -11.45 -6.66
N LEU A 51 -5.06 -11.98 -6.97
CA LEU A 51 -4.51 -12.00 -8.34
C LEU A 51 -5.46 -12.65 -9.37
N PRO A 52 -6.08 -13.83 -9.11
CA PRO A 52 -7.03 -14.44 -10.04
C PRO A 52 -8.32 -13.64 -10.23
N LEU A 53 -8.66 -12.74 -9.30
CA LEU A 53 -9.85 -11.89 -9.37
C LEU A 53 -9.61 -10.60 -10.17
N GLY A 54 -8.39 -10.41 -10.69
CA GLY A 54 -8.06 -9.29 -11.54
C GLY A 54 -7.59 -8.04 -10.80
N PHE A 55 -7.15 -8.17 -9.54
CA PHE A 55 -6.58 -7.06 -8.78
C PHE A 55 -5.11 -6.82 -9.16
N ASP A 56 -4.73 -5.55 -9.25
CA ASP A 56 -3.33 -5.13 -9.37
C ASP A 56 -2.81 -4.76 -7.97
N ILE A 57 -1.67 -5.32 -7.57
CA ILE A 57 -1.24 -5.31 -6.16
C ILE A 57 0.17 -4.75 -6.05
N ALA A 58 0.26 -3.49 -5.62
CA ALA A 58 1.51 -2.85 -5.24
C ALA A 58 1.87 -3.26 -3.80
N TRP A 59 3.14 -3.57 -3.57
CA TRP A 59 3.61 -4.01 -2.26
C TRP A 59 4.87 -3.24 -1.87
N LEU A 60 4.80 -2.59 -0.71
CA LEU A 60 5.90 -1.88 -0.08
C LEU A 60 6.13 -2.46 1.31
N THR A 61 7.29 -3.07 1.52
CA THR A 61 7.75 -3.48 2.85
C THR A 61 8.64 -2.38 3.39
N LEU A 62 8.32 -1.88 4.58
CA LEU A 62 8.95 -0.74 5.18
C LEU A 62 10.02 -1.19 6.18
N THR A 63 11.15 -0.49 6.22
CA THR A 63 12.20 -0.69 7.22
C THR A 63 12.33 0.55 8.10
N PRO A 64 13.04 0.47 9.25
CA PRO A 64 13.30 1.65 10.09
C PRO A 64 13.97 2.81 9.36
N GLU A 65 14.77 2.51 8.33
CA GLU A 65 15.46 3.50 7.49
C GLU A 65 14.51 4.28 6.56
N ASP A 66 13.26 3.83 6.43
CA ASP A 66 12.22 4.45 5.61
C ASP A 66 11.40 5.50 6.38
N ASN A 67 11.77 5.80 7.63
CA ASN A 67 11.14 6.83 8.45
C ASN A 67 11.54 8.27 8.04
N GLU A 68 11.44 8.56 6.75
CA GLU A 68 11.65 9.86 6.13
C GLU A 68 10.64 10.03 4.99
N LEU A 69 9.94 11.17 4.97
CA LEU A 69 8.79 11.39 4.09
C LEU A 69 9.14 11.26 2.61
N THR A 70 10.24 11.89 2.17
CA THR A 70 10.63 11.91 0.75
C THR A 70 10.89 10.48 0.26
N ARG A 71 11.66 9.71 1.02
CA ARG A 71 11.97 8.30 0.73
C ARG A 71 10.72 7.43 0.68
N LEU A 72 9.79 7.61 1.62
CA LEU A 72 8.53 6.89 1.62
C LEU A 72 7.74 7.17 0.33
N LEU A 73 7.65 8.43 -0.08
CA LEU A 73 6.94 8.84 -1.29
C LEU A 73 7.60 8.27 -2.55
N ASP A 74 8.93 8.29 -2.63
CA ASP A 74 9.67 7.68 -3.74
C ASP A 74 9.40 6.17 -3.83
N TYR A 75 9.40 5.46 -2.70
CA TYR A 75 9.13 4.02 -2.67
C TYR A 75 7.67 3.68 -2.92
N LEU A 76 6.74 4.53 -2.48
CA LEU A 76 5.33 4.43 -2.79
C LEU A 76 5.12 4.50 -4.31
N LEU A 77 5.62 5.56 -4.96
CA LEU A 77 5.54 5.72 -6.41
C LEU A 77 6.24 4.56 -7.14
N ALA A 78 7.45 4.20 -6.71
CA ALA A 78 8.17 3.07 -7.32
C ALA A 78 7.39 1.75 -7.21
N SER A 79 6.68 1.50 -6.09
CA SER A 79 5.88 0.29 -5.90
C SER A 79 4.64 0.24 -6.79
N LEU A 80 3.96 1.38 -6.96
CA LEU A 80 2.78 1.52 -7.83
C LEU A 80 3.18 1.42 -9.30
N ALA A 81 4.30 2.01 -9.69
CA ALA A 81 4.81 1.97 -11.05
C ALA A 81 5.11 0.54 -11.55
N GLN A 82 5.35 -0.42 -10.65
CA GLN A 82 5.56 -1.83 -11.03
C GLN A 82 4.30 -2.52 -11.56
N VAL A 83 3.11 -2.05 -11.14
CA VAL A 83 1.83 -2.71 -11.46
C VAL A 83 0.91 -1.84 -12.30
N ALA A 84 1.00 -0.52 -12.14
CA ALA A 84 0.22 0.46 -12.87
C ALA A 84 1.09 1.69 -13.21
N PRO A 85 2.03 1.59 -14.19
CA PRO A 85 2.94 2.68 -14.54
C PRO A 85 2.24 4.01 -14.88
N ALA A 86 1.05 3.93 -15.50
CA ALA A 86 0.26 5.10 -15.87
C ALA A 86 -0.22 5.91 -14.66
N VAL A 87 -0.46 5.24 -13.52
CA VAL A 87 -0.96 5.88 -12.29
C VAL A 87 0.07 6.84 -11.69
N THR A 88 1.36 6.60 -11.92
CA THR A 88 2.44 7.37 -11.31
C THR A 88 2.97 8.50 -12.20
N GLN A 89 2.52 8.62 -13.45
CA GLN A 89 3.08 9.59 -14.41
C GLN A 89 2.93 11.03 -13.93
N GLU A 90 1.71 11.44 -13.60
CA GLU A 90 1.45 12.81 -13.10
C GLU A 90 2.05 13.04 -11.71
N ALA A 91 2.02 12.01 -10.84
CA ALA A 91 2.57 12.12 -9.49
C ALA A 91 4.11 12.25 -9.49
N ALA A 92 4.79 11.61 -10.46
CA ALA A 92 6.25 11.71 -10.61
C ALA A 92 6.72 13.13 -10.94
N ASP A 93 5.88 13.97 -11.56
CA ASP A 93 6.23 15.36 -11.84
C ASP A 93 6.41 16.20 -10.56
N PHE A 94 5.82 15.74 -9.44
CA PHE A 94 5.95 16.37 -8.12
C PHE A 94 7.12 15.78 -7.31
N ALA A 95 7.65 14.62 -7.71
CA ALA A 95 8.80 14.00 -7.03
C ALA A 95 10.02 14.94 -7.09
N GLY A 96 10.69 15.13 -5.95
CA GLY A 96 11.86 16.00 -5.83
C GLY A 96 11.59 17.50 -5.79
N ARG A 97 10.32 17.97 -5.83
CA ARG A 97 9.98 19.41 -5.74
C ARG A 97 9.98 20.00 -4.33
N GLY A 98 10.31 19.20 -3.31
CA GLY A 98 10.43 19.63 -1.91
C GLY A 98 9.51 18.84 -0.97
N VAL A 99 9.78 18.97 0.33
CA VAL A 99 9.04 18.30 1.43
C VAL A 99 7.93 19.18 1.99
N ASP A 100 7.45 20.14 1.18
CA ASP A 100 6.37 21.04 1.62
C ASP A 100 5.03 20.29 1.63
N SER A 101 4.26 20.51 2.70
CA SER A 101 3.02 19.80 3.00
C SER A 101 2.01 19.93 1.85
N GLU A 102 1.85 21.13 1.29
CA GLU A 102 0.93 21.38 0.18
C GLU A 102 1.35 20.66 -1.12
N ALA A 103 2.66 20.55 -1.37
CA ALA A 103 3.16 19.84 -2.54
C ALA A 103 2.92 18.32 -2.42
N VAL A 104 3.13 17.77 -1.23
CA VAL A 104 2.85 16.35 -0.93
C VAL A 104 1.36 16.07 -1.07
N GLU A 105 0.49 16.90 -0.49
CA GLU A 105 -0.95 16.73 -0.59
C GLU A 105 -1.43 16.73 -2.05
N ARG A 106 -0.99 17.70 -2.85
CA ARG A 106 -1.33 17.79 -4.29
C ARG A 106 -0.87 16.56 -5.07
N MET A 107 0.33 16.06 -4.78
CA MET A 107 0.85 14.84 -5.40
C MET A 107 -0.04 13.62 -5.06
N LEU A 108 -0.45 13.48 -3.80
CA LEU A 108 -1.32 12.37 -3.38
C LEU A 108 -2.72 12.49 -3.99
N ILE A 109 -3.27 13.70 -4.12
CA ILE A 109 -4.54 13.92 -4.82
C ILE A 109 -4.43 13.49 -6.29
N ALA A 110 -3.36 13.88 -6.99
CA ALA A 110 -3.12 13.47 -8.37
C ALA A 110 -3.00 11.94 -8.48
N LEU A 111 -2.24 11.33 -7.56
CA LEU A 111 -2.07 9.88 -7.49
C LEU A 111 -3.41 9.15 -7.29
N VAL A 112 -4.23 9.59 -6.34
CA VAL A 112 -5.52 8.95 -6.05
C VAL A 112 -6.50 9.10 -7.20
N ARG A 113 -6.51 10.25 -7.89
CA ARG A 113 -7.30 10.43 -9.12
C ARG A 113 -6.86 9.46 -10.21
N ALA A 114 -5.56 9.30 -10.40
CA ALA A 114 -5.02 8.35 -11.38
C ALA A 114 -5.35 6.89 -11.00
N ILE A 115 -5.30 6.53 -9.71
CA ILE A 115 -5.77 5.23 -9.21
C ILE A 115 -7.26 5.03 -9.52
N ALA A 116 -8.10 6.04 -9.30
CA ALA A 116 -9.54 5.95 -9.58
C ALA A 116 -9.87 5.79 -11.07
N ALA A 117 -9.00 6.26 -11.96
CA ALA A 117 -9.10 6.09 -13.41
C ALA A 117 -8.51 4.76 -13.91
N HIS A 118 -7.81 4.00 -13.05
CA HIS A 118 -7.21 2.73 -13.41
C HIS A 118 -8.32 1.67 -13.65
N PRO A 119 -8.28 0.90 -14.76
CA PRO A 119 -9.37 0.01 -15.14
C PRO A 119 -9.58 -1.22 -14.23
N ARG A 120 -8.68 -1.46 -13.28
CA ARG A 120 -8.69 -2.64 -12.39
C ARG A 120 -8.66 -2.20 -10.94
N ASP A 121 -9.20 -3.03 -10.05
CA ASP A 121 -9.09 -2.79 -8.61
C ASP A 121 -7.59 -2.81 -8.21
N LEU A 122 -7.09 -1.70 -7.69
CA LEU A 122 -5.69 -1.57 -7.25
C LEU A 122 -5.61 -1.63 -5.73
N VAL A 123 -4.71 -2.48 -5.21
CA VAL A 123 -4.41 -2.59 -3.78
C VAL A 123 -2.97 -2.20 -3.52
N LEU A 124 -2.78 -1.26 -2.60
CA LEU A 124 -1.48 -0.92 -2.03
C LEU A 124 -1.33 -1.62 -0.68
N VAL A 125 -0.33 -2.48 -0.56
CA VAL A 125 0.04 -3.12 0.71
C VAL A 125 1.25 -2.41 1.30
N LEU A 126 1.09 -1.88 2.51
CA LEU A 126 2.17 -1.34 3.34
C LEU A 126 2.47 -2.34 4.46
N ASP A 127 3.55 -3.11 4.32
CA ASP A 127 3.98 -4.09 5.32
C ASP A 127 4.98 -3.45 6.29
N ASP A 128 4.94 -3.88 7.55
CA ASP A 128 5.77 -3.38 8.65
C ASP A 128 5.69 -1.86 8.92
N LEU A 129 4.51 -1.26 8.69
CA LEU A 129 4.22 0.17 8.92
C LEU A 129 4.59 0.70 10.32
N HIS A 130 4.59 -0.16 11.34
CA HIS A 130 4.97 0.18 12.71
C HIS A 130 6.41 0.72 12.88
N HIS A 131 7.27 0.57 11.86
CA HIS A 131 8.60 1.20 11.85
C HIS A 131 8.55 2.72 11.62
N LEU A 132 7.44 3.25 11.09
CA LEU A 132 7.32 4.67 10.74
C LEU A 132 6.64 5.45 11.88
N GLY A 133 7.35 6.44 12.40
CA GLY A 133 6.90 7.32 13.49
C GLY A 133 6.88 8.81 13.14
N ASP A 134 7.32 9.21 11.95
CA ASP A 134 7.26 10.61 11.50
C ASP A 134 5.80 11.05 11.31
N ALA A 135 5.39 12.14 11.96
CA ALA A 135 4.03 12.67 11.89
C ALA A 135 3.61 13.05 10.45
N ARG A 136 4.55 13.52 9.62
CA ARG A 136 4.30 13.88 8.22
C ARG A 136 3.99 12.66 7.36
N ILE A 137 4.58 11.51 7.70
CA ILE A 137 4.24 10.24 7.06
C ILE A 137 2.81 9.86 7.41
N HIS A 138 2.42 9.95 8.69
CA HIS A 138 1.05 9.62 9.10
C HIS A 138 0.01 10.55 8.47
N GLU A 139 0.32 11.86 8.36
CA GLU A 139 -0.50 12.82 7.62
C GLU A 139 -0.66 12.45 6.15
N ALA A 140 0.44 12.09 5.47
CA ALA A 140 0.39 11.64 4.07
C ALA A 140 -0.47 10.37 3.89
N LEU A 141 -0.36 9.40 4.81
CA LEU A 141 -1.20 8.20 4.79
C LEU A 141 -2.67 8.52 5.08
N GLN A 142 -2.95 9.48 5.94
CA GLN A 142 -4.31 9.95 6.21
C GLN A 142 -4.93 10.56 4.94
N TRP A 143 -4.21 11.42 4.22
CA TRP A 143 -4.67 11.96 2.94
C TRP A 143 -4.94 10.89 1.89
N LEU A 144 -4.09 9.85 1.79
CA LEU A 144 -4.36 8.72 0.90
C LEU A 144 -5.70 8.04 1.22
N VAL A 145 -6.04 7.88 2.50
CA VAL A 145 -7.31 7.26 2.93
C VAL A 145 -8.50 8.20 2.71
N ASP A 146 -8.33 9.49 3.01
CA ASP A 146 -9.39 10.49 2.90
C ASP A 146 -9.77 10.77 1.45
N TYR A 147 -8.78 10.82 0.56
CA TYR A 147 -9.02 11.04 -0.87
C TYR A 147 -9.38 9.76 -1.62
N ALA A 148 -9.14 8.58 -1.06
CA ALA A 148 -9.43 7.30 -1.72
C ALA A 148 -10.90 7.23 -2.18
N PRO A 149 -11.15 6.71 -3.40
CA PRO A 149 -12.49 6.57 -3.93
C PRO A 149 -13.39 5.76 -2.99
N SER A 150 -14.69 6.08 -2.96
CA SER A 150 -15.67 5.30 -2.20
C SER A 150 -15.83 3.91 -2.84
N ASN A 151 -15.16 2.92 -2.26
CA ASN A 151 -15.29 1.51 -2.65
C ASN A 151 -16.51 0.82 -2.03
#